data_AF-A0A2V7GTP9-F1
#
_entry.id   AF-A0A2V7GTP9-F1
#
_cell.length_a   1.000
_cell.length_b   1.000
_cell.length_c   1.000
_cell.angle_alpha   90.00
_cell.angle_beta   90.00
_cell.angle_gamma   90.00
#
_symmetry.space_group_name_H-M   'P 1'
#
loop_
_entity.id
_entity.type
_entity.pdbx_description
1 polymer ?
#
loop_
_entity_poly.entity_id
_entity_poly.type
_entity_poly.pdbx_seq_one_letter_code
_entity_poly.pdbx_strand_id
1 'polypeptide(L)'
;MFLPALRPEISQGDIFEGVRVLEILGGREESYTGPVVLLSHDCEFDKPFEYVLVARVLPLNTAPRSSWNDIQQGNALNAIYVPAVAPRPESFINLRYIHRLPKDELREANVVGRRATSMTDDGRAAMLAYLYRFFARALPG
;
A
#
# COMPACT_ATOMS: atom_id res chain seq x y z
N MET A 1 4.60 -12.74 5.30
CA MET A 1 4.43 -11.50 4.52
C MET A 1 3.76 -10.39 5.33
N PHE A 2 2.70 -10.65 6.10
CA PHE A 2 2.10 -9.68 7.03
C PHE A 2 1.88 -10.27 8.43
N LEU A 3 1.90 -9.41 9.45
CA LEU A 3 1.61 -9.72 10.86
C LEU A 3 0.73 -8.62 11.46
N PRO A 4 0.04 -8.86 12.59
CA PRO A 4 -0.58 -7.79 13.36
C PRO A 4 0.45 -6.70 13.67
N ALA A 5 0.03 -5.43 13.61
CA ALA A 5 0.93 -4.31 13.81
C ALA A 5 1.21 -4.09 15.30
N LEU A 6 2.25 -4.75 15.83
CA LEU A 6 2.56 -4.79 17.27
C LEU A 6 3.51 -3.66 17.75
N ARG A 7 4.28 -3.03 16.84
CA ARG A 7 5.27 -2.00 17.20
C ARG A 7 4.63 -0.62 17.19
N PRO A 8 4.88 0.30 18.13
CA PRO A 8 4.24 1.63 18.11
C PRO A 8 4.62 2.49 16.90
N GLU A 9 5.79 2.23 16.33
CA GLU A 9 6.36 2.99 15.20
C GLU A 9 5.73 2.60 13.86
N ILE A 10 5.49 3.61 13.03
CA ILE A 10 5.04 3.44 11.65
C ILE A 10 6.22 2.97 10.80
N SER A 11 6.03 1.91 10.01
CA SER A 11 7.06 1.34 9.15
C SER A 11 6.51 1.05 7.75
N GLN A 12 7.41 1.03 6.77
CA GLN A 12 7.13 0.63 5.39
C GLN A 12 6.39 -0.72 5.36
N GLY A 13 5.37 -0.82 4.52
CA GLY A 13 4.53 -2.02 4.43
C GLY A 13 3.45 -2.11 5.52
N ASP A 14 3.33 -1.12 6.41
CA ASP A 14 2.16 -0.99 7.26
C ASP A 14 0.89 -0.73 6.43
N ILE A 15 -0.18 -1.42 6.78
CA ILE A 15 -1.51 -1.23 6.22
C ILE A 15 -2.39 -0.50 7.23
N PHE A 16 -2.95 0.62 6.80
CA PHE A 16 -3.87 1.46 7.56
C PHE A 16 -5.26 1.40 6.96
N GLU A 17 -6.29 1.30 7.80
CA GLU A 17 -7.70 1.32 7.40
C GLU A 17 -8.27 2.74 7.38
N GLY A 18 -9.28 2.96 6.54
CA GLY A 18 -10.10 4.19 6.58
C GLY A 18 -9.30 5.48 6.38
N VAL A 19 -8.17 5.41 5.67
CA VAL A 19 -7.36 6.57 5.32
C VAL A 19 -7.96 7.23 4.09
N ARG A 20 -8.13 8.55 4.14
CA ARG A 20 -8.61 9.33 3.01
C ARG A 20 -7.42 9.75 2.15
N VAL A 21 -7.52 9.47 0.86
CA VAL A 21 -6.53 9.82 -0.16
C VAL A 21 -7.21 10.72 -1.17
N LEU A 22 -6.58 11.85 -1.48
CA LEU A 22 -7.01 12.76 -2.56
C LEU A 22 -6.36 12.32 -3.86
N GLU A 23 -7.14 12.33 -4.93
CA GLU A 23 -6.73 11.86 -6.24
C GLU A 23 -7.07 12.87 -7.31
N ILE A 24 -6.15 13.06 -8.25
CA ILE A 24 -6.40 13.88 -9.42
C ILE A 24 -6.46 12.92 -10.61
N LEU A 25 -7.67 12.49 -10.97
CA LEU A 25 -7.92 11.59 -12.10
C LEU A 25 -8.52 12.40 -13.25
N GLY A 26 -7.79 12.49 -14.37
CA GLY A 26 -8.28 13.21 -15.56
C GLY A 26 -8.62 14.69 -15.30
N GLY A 27 -7.94 15.33 -14.34
CA GLY A 27 -8.18 16.72 -13.95
C GLY A 27 -9.36 16.93 -12.99
N ARG A 28 -9.98 15.86 -12.49
CA ARG A 28 -10.99 15.92 -11.43
C ARG A 28 -10.38 15.48 -10.11
N GLU A 29 -10.69 16.23 -9.06
CA GLU A 29 -10.36 15.84 -7.70
C GLU A 29 -11.40 14.83 -7.21
N GLU A 30 -10.96 13.60 -6.97
CA GLU A 30 -11.75 12.55 -6.36
C GLU A 30 -11.10 12.19 -5.02
N SER A 31 -11.88 11.66 -4.08
CA SER A 31 -11.32 11.17 -2.82
C SER A 31 -11.69 9.72 -2.60
N TYR A 32 -10.72 8.93 -2.19
CA TYR A 32 -10.90 7.54 -1.78
C TYR A 32 -10.68 7.42 -0.29
N THR A 33 -11.59 6.74 0.40
CA THR A 33 -11.41 6.36 1.80
C THR A 33 -11.40 4.84 1.90
N GLY A 34 -10.30 4.27 2.38
CA GLY A 34 -10.16 2.83 2.48
C GLY A 34 -8.77 2.41 2.92
N PRO A 35 -8.44 1.12 2.79
CA PRO A 35 -7.15 0.63 3.22
C PRO A 35 -6.02 1.07 2.27
N VAL A 36 -4.91 1.47 2.87
CA VAL A 36 -3.69 1.87 2.16
C VAL A 36 -2.47 1.19 2.77
N VAL A 37 -1.47 0.90 1.94
CA VAL A 37 -0.15 0.44 2.40
C VAL A 37 0.87 1.57 2.30
N LEU A 38 1.71 1.74 3.31
CA LEU A 38 2.85 2.66 3.28
C LEU A 38 3.96 2.11 2.39
N LEU A 39 4.32 2.85 1.34
CA LEU A 39 5.40 2.48 0.41
C LEU A 39 6.71 3.20 0.70
N SER A 40 6.65 4.42 1.25
CA SER A 40 7.85 5.16 1.66
C SER A 40 8.64 4.36 2.69
N HIS A 41 9.97 4.42 2.57
CA HIS A 41 10.88 3.78 3.51
C HIS A 41 10.84 4.49 4.87
N ASP A 42 11.14 3.79 5.95
CA ASP A 42 11.05 4.27 7.35
C ASP A 42 11.79 5.60 7.54
N CYS A 43 13.01 5.71 7.02
CA CYS A 43 13.82 6.94 7.11
C CYS A 43 13.23 8.14 6.35
N GLU A 44 12.29 7.94 5.42
CA GLU A 44 11.59 9.06 4.78
C GLU A 44 10.56 9.70 5.71
N PHE A 45 10.07 8.94 6.69
CA PHE A 45 9.13 9.43 7.69
C PHE A 45 9.76 10.49 8.60
N ASP A 46 11.07 10.39 8.85
CA ASP A 46 11.85 11.34 9.68
C ASP A 46 12.36 12.56 8.91
N LYS A 47 12.36 12.51 7.57
CA LYS A 47 12.81 13.64 6.73
C LYS A 47 11.83 14.82 6.82
N PRO A 48 12.28 16.06 6.54
CA PRO A 48 11.42 17.26 6.61
C PRO A 48 10.33 17.34 5.53
N PHE A 49 10.17 16.31 4.70
CA PHE A 49 9.08 16.24 3.72
C PHE A 49 7.74 16.05 4.42
N GLU A 50 6.72 16.75 3.96
CA GLU A 50 5.35 16.68 4.53
C GLU A 50 4.58 15.44 4.10
N TYR A 51 5.01 14.77 3.02
CA TYR A 51 4.28 13.69 2.38
C TYR A 51 5.08 12.40 2.34
N VAL A 52 4.37 11.28 2.32
CA VAL A 52 4.86 9.92 2.07
C VAL A 52 4.09 9.28 0.92
N LEU A 53 4.64 8.21 0.36
CA LEU A 53 3.98 7.43 -0.68
C LEU A 53 3.16 6.30 -0.07
N VAL A 54 1.90 6.19 -0.50
CA VAL A 54 1.02 5.08 -0.16
C VAL A 54 0.41 4.48 -1.42
N ALA A 55 -0.01 3.22 -1.37
CA ALA A 55 -0.84 2.63 -2.41
C ALA A 55 -2.14 2.07 -1.85
N ARG A 56 -3.19 2.06 -2.66
CA ARG A 56 -4.47 1.44 -2.30
C ARG A 56 -4.33 -0.06 -2.10
N VAL A 57 -5.00 -0.59 -1.10
CA VAL A 57 -5.24 -2.02 -0.93
C VAL A 57 -6.69 -2.27 -1.33
N LEU A 58 -6.92 -3.18 -2.29
CA LEU A 58 -8.26 -3.46 -2.80
C LEU A 58 -8.60 -4.94 -2.59
N PRO A 59 -9.86 -5.27 -2.25
CA PRO A 59 -10.28 -6.67 -2.20
C PRO A 59 -10.04 -7.37 -3.55
N LEU A 60 -9.59 -8.63 -3.52
CA LEU A 60 -9.24 -9.36 -4.75
C LEU A 60 -10.41 -9.44 -5.73
N ASN A 61 -11.63 -9.52 -5.21
CA ASN A 61 -12.86 -9.58 -6.00
C ASN A 61 -13.18 -8.31 -6.80
N THR A 62 -12.47 -7.20 -6.55
CA THR A 62 -12.57 -5.98 -7.36
C THR A 62 -11.75 -6.03 -8.65
N ALA A 63 -10.79 -6.96 -8.74
CA ALA A 63 -10.06 -7.23 -9.98
C ALA A 63 -10.86 -8.17 -10.89
N PRO A 64 -10.69 -8.09 -12.23
CA PRO A 64 -11.25 -9.07 -13.14
C PRO A 64 -10.82 -10.49 -12.75
N ARG A 65 -11.77 -11.44 -12.77
CA ARG A 65 -11.50 -12.85 -12.39
C ARG A 65 -10.35 -13.48 -13.18
N SER A 66 -10.18 -13.09 -14.45
CA SER A 66 -9.08 -13.56 -15.29
C SER A 66 -7.69 -13.19 -14.76
N SER A 67 -7.58 -12.16 -13.93
CA SER A 67 -6.31 -11.69 -13.35
C SER A 67 -6.01 -12.25 -11.95
N TRP A 68 -6.94 -12.96 -11.32
CA TRP A 68 -6.78 -13.38 -9.91
C TRP A 68 -5.56 -14.29 -9.73
N ASN A 69 -5.42 -15.30 -10.60
CA ASN A 69 -4.29 -16.23 -10.52
C ASN A 69 -2.95 -15.51 -10.72
N ASP A 70 -2.87 -14.59 -11.68
CA ASP A 70 -1.65 -13.80 -11.92
C ASP A 70 -1.29 -12.91 -10.73
N ILE A 71 -2.28 -12.35 -10.04
CA ILE A 71 -2.08 -11.56 -8.82
C ILE A 71 -1.57 -12.47 -7.70
N GLN A 72 -2.28 -13.56 -7.42
CA GLN A 72 -1.95 -14.51 -6.34
C GLN A 72 -0.56 -15.14 -6.52
N GLN A 73 -0.14 -15.40 -7.76
CA GLN A 73 1.17 -15.94 -8.09
C GLN A 73 2.28 -14.88 -8.19
N GLY A 74 1.95 -13.58 -8.11
CA GLY A 74 2.95 -12.51 -8.23
C GLY A 74 3.39 -12.16 -9.66
N ASN A 75 2.72 -12.74 -10.66
CA ASN A 75 2.97 -12.49 -12.08
C ASN A 75 2.44 -11.12 -12.52
N ALA A 76 1.42 -10.60 -11.83
CA ALA A 76 0.86 -9.28 -12.11
C ALA A 76 1.88 -8.16 -11.81
N LEU A 77 2.21 -7.35 -12.82
CA LEU A 77 3.23 -6.31 -12.70
C LEU A 77 2.83 -5.14 -11.80
N ASN A 78 1.55 -4.81 -11.78
CA ASN A 78 1.01 -3.64 -11.08
C ASN A 78 0.19 -4.00 -9.83
N ALA A 79 0.36 -5.23 -9.32
CA ALA A 79 -0.36 -5.71 -8.16
C ALA A 79 0.56 -6.57 -7.29
N ILE A 80 0.42 -6.44 -5.97
CA ILE A 80 1.07 -7.32 -4.99
C ILE A 80 -0.03 -8.02 -4.21
N TYR A 81 -0.06 -9.34 -4.24
CA TYR A 81 -1.07 -10.10 -3.50
C TYR A 81 -0.89 -9.96 -1.99
N VAL A 82 -2.02 -9.77 -1.31
CA VAL A 82 -2.11 -9.71 0.15
C VAL A 82 -3.03 -10.86 0.58
N PRO A 83 -2.46 -11.90 1.24
CA PRO A 83 -3.26 -13.01 1.77
C PRO A 83 -4.33 -12.53 2.75
N ALA A 84 -5.38 -13.32 2.94
CA ALA A 84 -6.38 -13.03 3.96
C ALA A 84 -5.74 -12.98 5.35
N VAL A 85 -6.00 -11.89 6.09
CA VAL A 85 -5.57 -11.72 7.48
C VAL A 85 -6.77 -11.20 8.24
N ALA A 86 -7.35 -12.03 9.11
CA ALA A 86 -8.61 -11.72 9.79
C ALA A 86 -8.58 -10.33 10.47
N PRO A 87 -9.61 -9.49 10.27
CA PRO A 87 -10.87 -9.75 9.56
C PRO A 87 -10.85 -9.45 8.04
N ARG A 88 -9.70 -9.14 7.45
CA ARG A 88 -9.56 -8.73 6.04
C ARG A 88 -9.63 -9.94 5.09
N PRO A 89 -10.44 -9.88 4.02
CA PRO A 89 -10.41 -10.88 2.96
C PRO A 89 -9.11 -10.81 2.15
N GLU A 90 -8.93 -11.76 1.24
CA GLU A 90 -7.87 -11.66 0.23
C GLU A 90 -7.95 -10.34 -0.53
N SER A 91 -6.80 -9.71 -0.69
CA SER A 91 -6.68 -8.39 -1.28
C SER A 91 -5.41 -8.27 -2.10
N PHE A 92 -5.21 -7.12 -2.72
CA PHE A 92 -3.97 -6.80 -3.40
C PHE A 92 -3.65 -5.32 -3.26
N ILE A 93 -2.37 -5.00 -3.18
CA ILE A 93 -1.85 -3.64 -3.30
C ILE A 93 -1.88 -3.27 -4.78
N ASN A 94 -2.57 -2.21 -5.15
CA ASN A 94 -2.65 -1.77 -6.54
C ASN A 94 -1.65 -0.65 -6.83
N LEU A 95 -0.54 -1.00 -7.48
CA LEU A 95 0.56 -0.08 -7.77
C LEU A 95 0.23 0.98 -8.84
N ARG A 96 -0.92 0.88 -9.52
CA ARG A 96 -1.39 1.97 -10.40
C ARG A 96 -1.90 3.17 -9.63
N TYR A 97 -2.25 2.97 -8.36
CA TYR A 97 -2.82 3.99 -7.48
C TYR A 97 -1.84 4.26 -6.34
N ILE A 98 -0.68 4.83 -6.71
CA ILE A 98 0.32 5.36 -5.76
C ILE A 98 0.04 6.84 -5.56
N HIS A 99 -0.07 7.26 -4.31
CA HIS A 99 -0.46 8.61 -3.93
C HIS A 99 0.51 9.21 -2.92
N ARG A 100 0.62 10.53 -2.95
CA ARG A 100 1.26 11.30 -1.89
C ARG A 100 0.22 11.54 -0.80
N LEU A 101 0.52 11.12 0.42
CA LEU A 101 -0.32 11.30 1.59
C LEU A 101 0.42 12.13 2.63
N PRO A 102 -0.21 13.15 3.25
CA PRO A 102 0.39 13.86 4.36
C PRO A 102 0.78 12.90 5.48
N LYS A 103 1.96 13.08 6.09
CA LYS A 103 2.42 12.23 7.20
C LYS A 103 1.45 12.23 8.37
N ASP A 104 0.82 13.38 8.63
CA ASP A 104 -0.09 13.55 9.77
C ASP A 104 -1.34 12.68 9.66
N GLU A 105 -1.83 12.39 8.45
CA GLU A 105 -2.94 11.45 8.23
C GLU A 105 -2.58 10.04 8.71
N LEU A 106 -1.35 9.58 8.46
CA LEU A 106 -0.89 8.27 8.96
C LEU A 106 -0.61 8.29 10.46
N ARG A 107 -0.09 9.40 10.99
CA ARG A 107 0.13 9.56 12.45
C ARG A 107 -1.20 9.51 13.19
N GLU A 108 -2.20 10.24 12.71
CA GLU A 108 -3.55 10.23 13.28
C GLU A 108 -4.14 8.81 13.18
N ALA A 109 -4.10 8.18 12.01
CA ALA A 109 -4.57 6.82 11.82
C ALA A 109 -3.88 5.81 12.77
N ASN A 110 -2.58 5.96 13.01
CA ASN A 110 -1.85 5.13 13.97
C ASN A 110 -2.35 5.34 15.41
N VAL A 111 -2.50 6.61 15.84
CA VAL A 111 -2.96 6.97 17.18
C VAL A 111 -4.37 6.45 17.47
N VAL A 112 -5.28 6.52 16.49
CA VAL A 112 -6.66 6.02 16.64
C VAL A 112 -6.80 4.51 16.36
N GLY A 113 -5.69 3.77 16.24
CA GLY A 113 -5.70 2.32 16.12
C GLY A 113 -6.16 1.77 14.76
N ARG A 114 -6.07 2.56 13.68
CA ARG A 114 -6.44 2.12 12.32
C ARG A 114 -5.33 1.36 11.60
N ARG A 115 -4.15 1.23 12.18
CA ARG A 115 -3.08 0.40 11.61
C ARG A 115 -3.38 -1.07 11.90
N ALA A 116 -3.74 -1.81 10.86
CA ALA A 116 -4.25 -3.17 10.99
C ALA A 116 -3.14 -4.22 10.96
N THR A 117 -2.21 -4.12 10.01
CA THR A 117 -1.15 -5.12 9.81
C THR A 117 0.12 -4.49 9.30
N SER A 118 1.26 -5.14 9.55
CA SER A 118 2.59 -4.72 9.11
C SER A 118 3.23 -5.82 8.27
N MET A 119 3.97 -5.46 7.24
CA MET A 119 4.75 -6.45 6.50
C MET A 119 5.90 -7.01 7.36
N THR A 120 6.17 -8.31 7.23
CA THR A 120 7.41 -8.92 7.72
C THR A 120 8.60 -8.36 6.95
N ASP A 121 9.82 -8.53 7.46
CA ASP A 121 11.04 -8.08 6.79
C ASP A 121 11.17 -8.65 5.37
N ASP A 122 10.90 -9.96 5.20
CA ASP A 122 10.82 -10.60 3.89
C ASP A 122 9.73 -10.00 2.99
N GLY A 123 8.60 -9.59 3.58
CA GLY A 123 7.50 -8.95 2.87
C GLY A 123 7.89 -7.57 2.35
N ARG A 124 8.60 -6.78 3.16
CA ARG A 124 9.14 -5.47 2.75
C ARG A 124 10.19 -5.64 1.65
N ALA A 125 11.09 -6.61 1.77
CA ALA A 125 12.07 -6.93 0.74
C ALA A 125 11.41 -7.34 -0.59
N ALA A 126 10.38 -8.20 -0.53
CA ALA A 126 9.59 -8.55 -1.71
C ALA A 126 8.91 -7.33 -2.32
N MET A 127 8.24 -6.50 -1.50
CA MET A 127 7.58 -5.28 -1.96
C MET A 127 8.55 -4.34 -2.70
N LEU A 128 9.76 -4.15 -2.18
CA LEU A 128 10.80 -3.35 -2.85
C LEU A 128 11.15 -3.92 -4.24
N ALA A 129 11.25 -5.24 -4.38
CA ALA A 129 11.47 -5.88 -5.68
C ALA A 129 10.30 -5.65 -6.66
N TYR A 130 9.05 -5.70 -6.17
CA TYR A 130 7.87 -5.37 -6.98
C TYR A 130 7.86 -3.90 -7.42
N LEU A 131 8.16 -2.97 -6.51
CA LEU A 131 8.24 -1.54 -6.80
C LEU A 131 9.33 -1.26 -7.85
N TYR A 132 10.51 -1.87 -7.70
CA TYR A 132 11.58 -1.77 -8.68
C TYR A 132 11.12 -2.28 -10.06
N ARG A 133 10.51 -3.47 -10.12
CA ARG A 133 9.96 -4.04 -11.38
C ARG A 133 8.93 -3.11 -12.03
N PHE A 134 8.09 -2.47 -11.22
CA PHE A 134 7.06 -1.55 -11.69
C PHE A 134 7.67 -0.26 -12.27
N PHE A 135 8.59 0.38 -11.56
CA PHE A 135 9.20 1.66 -11.99
C PHE A 135 10.27 1.51 -13.07
N ALA A 136 11.10 0.45 -13.03
CA ALA A 136 12.14 0.21 -14.03
C ALA A 136 11.57 0.07 -15.45
N ARG A 137 10.31 -0.34 -15.58
CA ARG A 137 9.61 -0.43 -16.87
C ARG A 137 9.06 0.92 -17.36
N ALA A 138 8.87 1.89 -16.48
CA ALA A 138 8.37 3.22 -16.82
C ALA A 138 9.47 4.16 -17.35
N LEU A 139 10.75 3.76 -17.24
CA LEU A 139 11.86 4.47 -17.85
C LEU A 139 12.03 4.00 -19.30
N PRO A 140 11.94 4.88 -20.31
CA PRO A 140 12.38 4.52 -21.65
C PRO A 140 13.88 4.22 -21.60
N GLY A 141 14.27 3.08 -22.17
CA GLY A 141 15.66 2.81 -22.53
C GLY A 141 16.12 3.65 -23.71
#